data_AF-F6V8T6-F1
#
_entry.id   AF-F6V8T6-F1
#
_cell.length_a   1.000
_cell.length_b   1.000
_cell.length_c   1.000
_cell.angle_alpha   90.00
_cell.angle_beta   90.00
_cell.angle_gamma   90.00
#
_symmetry.space_group_name_H-M   'P 1'
#
loop_
_entity.id
_entity.type
_entity.pdbx_description
1 polymer ?
#
loop_
_entity_poly.entity_id
_entity_poly.type
_entity_poly.pdbx_seq_one_letter_code
_entity_poly.pdbx_strand_id
1 'polypeptide(L)'
;MGPFLLNAVRWLTGGQTGKVGVNTSLKDLCSLLSEHGLECSLEPHLNSNLGVYCCKAYSDKEAKQMQEFVAEGGGLLIGGQSWRWASQNPGHSPLAGFPGNIILKCFGLSILPQTLSAGCFPVPTPEMRSYHFCKALSEFQAILNHGNGNLEKRCLAKLRVDGAAFLQIPAEGVPAYISLHGLLKKMLRGSALPAVSRENPVASDSIEAAVLSLATGLAHSDCSQLAKELGTRTCSSNLYPSKHPITVEIEGNNPGNNDYWVSTGLYLLEGQNAEVSLSEAAASAGLKVQIGCHTDDLTKARKLRRAPMVTHQCCMDRTSQSVSCLWGGLLYIIVPKGRQLGPVSVTITGAVHAPYYKLGTTSIEEWKRQMQENLAPWGELAMNNILTVPTTKLQALENPEPVLRLWDEMTQAVARLAAQPFPFRRPERIVADVQISAGWMHSGYPIMCRLESVQELINETSMRSRGLWGPIHELGHNQQQDGWEFRPHTTEATCNLWSVYVNETVLGIPRSKAHEALSPPERERRIKDHLGKGAPLCDWNVWTALETYLQVLSRNSWGRG
;
A
#
# COMPACT_ATOMS: atom_id res chain seq x y z
N MET A 1 -20.33 21.07 -15.91
CA MET A 1 -18.91 21.50 -15.92
C MET A 1 -18.62 22.60 -16.94
N GLY A 2 -19.38 22.73 -18.05
CA GLY A 2 -19.14 23.74 -19.10
C GLY A 2 -18.95 25.19 -18.61
N PRO A 3 -19.87 25.75 -17.80
CA PRO A 3 -19.71 27.13 -17.29
C PRO A 3 -18.42 27.35 -16.50
N PHE A 4 -17.99 26.35 -15.71
CA PHE A 4 -16.75 26.42 -14.95
C PHE A 4 -15.52 26.51 -15.88
N LEU A 5 -15.46 25.65 -16.91
CA LEU A 5 -14.35 25.64 -17.87
C LEU A 5 -14.28 26.95 -18.68
N LEU A 6 -15.42 27.46 -19.12
CA LEU A 6 -15.49 28.74 -19.84
C LEU A 6 -14.99 29.90 -18.99
N ASN A 7 -15.43 29.97 -17.72
CA ASN A 7 -14.99 31.00 -16.80
C ASN A 7 -13.49 30.88 -16.48
N ALA A 8 -12.97 29.66 -16.32
CA ALA A 8 -11.55 29.42 -16.09
C ALA A 8 -10.70 29.89 -17.29
N VAL A 9 -11.09 29.57 -18.53
CA VAL A 9 -10.37 30.02 -19.73
C VAL A 9 -10.46 31.54 -19.87
N ARG A 10 -11.63 32.15 -19.68
CA ARG A 10 -11.79 33.61 -19.70
C ARG A 10 -10.91 34.31 -18.67
N TRP A 11 -10.84 33.75 -17.46
CA TRP A 11 -9.95 34.26 -16.42
C TRP A 11 -8.48 34.14 -16.82
N LEU A 12 -8.06 33.00 -17.37
CA LEU A 12 -6.69 32.78 -17.86
C LEU A 12 -6.33 33.70 -19.03
N THR A 13 -7.29 34.03 -19.90
CA THR A 13 -7.02 34.98 -20.99
C THR A 13 -6.76 36.40 -20.46
N GLY A 14 -7.28 36.77 -19.28
CA GLY A 14 -6.86 37.99 -18.55
C GLY A 14 -6.93 39.32 -19.33
N GLY A 15 -7.66 39.39 -20.44
CA GLY A 15 -7.67 40.54 -21.37
C GLY A 15 -6.51 40.57 -22.38
N GLN A 16 -5.65 39.54 -22.42
CA GLN A 16 -4.64 39.34 -23.46
C GLN A 16 -5.28 39.01 -24.80
N THR A 17 -4.68 39.47 -25.90
CA THR A 17 -5.14 39.26 -27.29
C THR A 17 -4.64 37.94 -27.90
N GLY A 18 -3.96 37.09 -27.11
CA GLY A 18 -3.41 35.82 -27.60
C GLY A 18 -4.48 34.75 -27.79
N LYS A 19 -4.34 33.96 -28.85
CA LYS A 19 -5.26 32.86 -29.18
C LYS A 19 -5.22 31.75 -28.11
N VAL A 20 -6.36 31.12 -27.84
CA VAL A 20 -6.43 29.94 -26.95
C VAL A 20 -6.06 28.68 -27.73
N GLY A 21 -4.91 28.07 -27.43
CA GLY A 21 -4.53 26.77 -27.98
C GLY A 21 -5.08 25.63 -27.14
N VAL A 22 -5.78 24.68 -27.77
CA VAL A 22 -6.33 23.50 -27.11
C VAL A 22 -5.63 22.27 -27.66
N ASN A 23 -5.04 21.45 -26.78
CA ASN A 23 -4.36 20.24 -27.22
C ASN A 23 -5.32 19.33 -28.01
N THR A 24 -4.84 18.73 -29.10
CA THR A 24 -5.65 17.84 -29.97
C THR A 24 -6.37 16.71 -29.25
N SER A 25 -5.90 16.30 -28.06
CA SER A 25 -6.55 15.30 -27.21
C SER A 25 -7.82 15.80 -26.47
N LEU A 26 -8.15 17.09 -26.57
CA LEU A 26 -9.25 17.78 -25.90
C LEU A 26 -10.22 18.45 -26.91
N LYS A 27 -10.58 17.74 -27.98
CA LYS A 27 -11.46 18.26 -29.04
C LYS A 27 -12.77 18.84 -28.52
N ASP A 28 -13.41 18.13 -27.58
CA ASP A 28 -14.68 18.56 -26.98
C ASP A 28 -14.57 19.89 -26.24
N LEU A 29 -13.41 20.17 -25.63
CA LEU A 29 -13.14 21.46 -25.00
C LEU A 29 -13.05 22.56 -26.07
N CYS A 30 -12.33 22.32 -27.17
CA CYS A 30 -12.21 23.29 -28.25
C CYS A 30 -13.58 23.63 -28.85
N SER A 31 -14.44 22.63 -29.09
CA SER A 31 -15.82 22.83 -29.55
C SER A 31 -16.62 23.67 -28.56
N LEU A 32 -16.57 23.35 -27.26
CA LEU A 32 -17.25 24.11 -26.22
C LEU A 32 -16.81 25.58 -26.19
N LEU A 33 -15.51 25.85 -26.28
CA LEU A 33 -14.99 27.22 -26.27
C LEU A 33 -15.43 28.01 -27.52
N SER A 34 -15.36 27.38 -28.70
CA SER A 34 -15.77 27.99 -29.98
C SER A 34 -17.25 28.33 -30.00
N GLU A 35 -18.12 27.41 -29.55
CA GLU A 35 -19.57 27.61 -29.45
C GLU A 35 -19.95 28.79 -28.55
N HIS A 36 -19.08 29.16 -27.60
CA HIS A 36 -19.30 30.25 -26.64
C HIS A 36 -18.47 31.51 -26.97
N GLY A 37 -18.00 31.62 -28.22
CA GLY A 37 -17.40 32.84 -28.77
C GLY A 37 -15.96 33.11 -28.33
N LEU A 38 -15.23 32.11 -27.86
CA LEU A 38 -13.79 32.23 -27.56
C LEU A 38 -12.96 31.81 -28.78
N GLU A 39 -12.01 32.65 -29.18
CA GLU A 39 -11.11 32.34 -30.29
C GLU A 39 -10.09 31.29 -29.88
N CYS A 40 -10.28 30.05 -30.36
CA CYS A 40 -9.41 28.92 -30.05
C CYS A 40 -9.03 28.09 -31.28
N SER A 41 -7.89 27.40 -31.23
CA SER A 41 -7.50 26.37 -32.21
C SER A 41 -7.05 25.08 -31.55
N LEU A 42 -7.20 23.98 -32.29
CA LEU A 42 -6.57 22.72 -31.93
C LEU A 42 -5.10 22.77 -32.29
N GLU A 43 -4.25 22.56 -31.29
CA GLU A 43 -2.80 22.56 -31.43
C GLU A 43 -2.26 21.20 -30.95
N PRO A 44 -1.35 20.53 -31.69
CA PRO A 44 -0.74 19.30 -31.21
C PRO A 44 0.26 19.56 -30.07
N HIS A 45 0.88 20.75 -30.09
CA HIS A 45 1.99 21.17 -29.25
C HIS A 45 1.85 22.61 -28.81
N LEU A 46 2.51 22.99 -27.72
CA LEU A 46 2.61 24.38 -27.30
C LEU A 46 3.42 25.17 -28.34
N ASN A 47 2.96 26.37 -28.70
CA ASN A 47 3.66 27.28 -29.61
C ASN A 47 3.66 28.71 -29.06
N SER A 48 4.58 29.54 -29.57
CA SER A 48 4.85 30.89 -29.06
C SER A 48 3.74 31.92 -29.31
N ASN A 49 2.74 31.60 -30.15
CA ASN A 49 1.69 32.54 -30.55
C ASN A 49 0.43 32.44 -29.68
N LEU A 50 0.43 31.57 -28.67
CA LEU A 50 -0.72 31.34 -27.79
C LEU A 50 -0.68 32.29 -26.59
N GLY A 51 -1.85 32.77 -26.17
CA GLY A 51 -2.00 33.45 -24.87
C GLY A 51 -2.40 32.49 -23.76
N VAL A 52 -3.15 31.44 -24.11
CA VAL A 52 -3.57 30.39 -23.19
C VAL A 52 -3.37 29.03 -23.84
N TYR A 53 -2.88 28.05 -23.09
CA TYR A 53 -2.77 26.66 -23.54
C TYR A 53 -3.55 25.71 -22.63
N CYS A 54 -4.36 24.84 -23.24
CA CYS A 54 -5.20 23.86 -22.56
C CYS A 54 -4.72 22.43 -22.86
N CYS A 55 -4.30 21.66 -21.85
CA CYS A 55 -3.74 20.33 -22.05
C CYS A 55 -4.11 19.32 -20.94
N LYS A 56 -3.84 18.03 -21.20
CA LYS A 56 -3.96 16.95 -20.22
C LYS A 56 -2.67 16.80 -19.42
N ALA A 57 -2.78 16.39 -18.16
CA ALA A 57 -1.65 16.24 -17.25
C ALA A 57 -0.92 14.86 -17.34
N TYR A 58 -0.95 14.20 -18.50
CA TYR A 58 -0.44 12.83 -18.68
C TYR A 58 0.83 12.73 -19.54
N SER A 59 1.44 13.85 -19.91
CA SER A 59 2.69 13.91 -20.67
C SER A 59 3.52 15.10 -20.18
N ASP A 60 4.81 14.86 -19.97
CA ASP A 60 5.82 15.83 -19.50
C ASP A 60 6.83 16.21 -20.58
N LYS A 61 6.67 15.71 -21.82
CA LYS A 61 7.56 16.00 -22.97
C LYS A 61 7.81 17.49 -23.21
N GLU A 62 6.80 18.32 -22.96
CA GLU A 62 6.85 19.78 -23.15
C GLU A 62 7.00 20.53 -21.82
N ALA A 63 7.32 19.85 -20.72
CA ALA A 63 7.24 20.45 -19.37
C ALA A 63 8.07 21.73 -19.23
N LYS A 64 9.30 21.74 -19.78
CA LYS A 64 10.16 22.93 -19.76
C LYS A 64 9.55 24.10 -20.53
N GLN A 65 9.02 23.85 -21.73
CA GLN A 65 8.38 24.87 -22.56
C GLN A 65 7.11 25.43 -21.88
N MET A 66 6.32 24.56 -21.25
CA MET A 66 5.14 24.99 -20.47
C MET A 66 5.54 25.83 -19.26
N GLN A 67 6.64 25.49 -18.59
CA GLN A 67 7.17 26.25 -17.46
C GLN A 67 7.64 27.65 -17.87
N GLU A 68 8.38 27.74 -18.98
CA GLU A 68 8.82 29.01 -19.58
C GLU A 68 7.62 29.86 -20.01
N PHE A 69 6.66 29.27 -20.71
CA PHE A 69 5.43 29.94 -21.16
C PHE A 69 4.63 30.58 -20.02
N VAL A 70 4.44 29.86 -18.91
CA VAL A 70 3.74 30.41 -17.74
C VAL A 70 4.59 31.47 -17.04
N ALA A 71 5.91 31.28 -16.97
CA ALA A 71 6.81 32.28 -16.40
C ALA A 71 6.83 33.60 -17.19
N GLU A 72 6.62 33.53 -18.51
CA GLU A 72 6.47 34.67 -19.42
C GLU A 72 5.07 35.33 -19.38
N GLY A 73 4.15 34.80 -18.56
CA GLY A 73 2.80 35.36 -18.35
C GLY A 73 1.70 34.70 -19.17
N GLY A 74 1.98 33.57 -19.82
CA GLY A 74 1.00 32.74 -20.50
C GLY A 74 0.06 32.00 -19.54
N GLY A 75 -1.21 31.83 -19.93
CA GLY A 75 -2.21 31.12 -19.13
C GLY A 75 -2.19 29.60 -19.39
N LEU A 76 -2.13 28.77 -18.35
CA LEU A 76 -2.15 27.30 -18.49
C LEU A 76 -3.40 26.70 -17.84
N LEU A 77 -4.23 26.02 -18.64
CA LEU A 77 -5.30 25.14 -18.16
C LEU A 77 -4.86 23.68 -18.30
N ILE A 78 -4.55 23.03 -17.18
CA ILE A 78 -4.07 21.65 -17.16
C ILE A 78 -4.92 20.79 -16.21
N GLY A 79 -5.25 19.56 -16.64
CA GLY A 79 -6.09 18.65 -15.85
C GLY A 79 -5.73 17.18 -16.01
N GLY A 80 -5.79 16.43 -14.92
CA GLY A 80 -5.63 14.98 -14.91
C GLY A 80 -5.80 14.37 -13.52
N GLN A 81 -5.90 13.05 -13.49
CA GLN A 81 -6.18 12.27 -12.28
C GLN A 81 -4.89 11.63 -11.75
N SER A 82 -4.26 12.28 -10.76
CA SER A 82 -3.05 11.75 -10.11
C SER A 82 -3.29 10.38 -9.46
N TRP A 83 -4.45 10.17 -8.81
CA TRP A 83 -4.83 8.88 -8.22
C TRP A 83 -4.85 7.72 -9.24
N ARG A 84 -5.35 7.99 -10.45
CA ARG A 84 -5.42 6.99 -11.52
C ARG A 84 -4.02 6.67 -12.04
N TRP A 85 -3.19 7.70 -12.24
CA TRP A 85 -1.80 7.49 -12.61
C TRP A 85 -1.05 6.67 -11.56
N ALA A 86 -1.25 6.97 -10.27
CA ALA A 86 -0.66 6.23 -9.15
C ALA A 86 -1.05 4.74 -9.18
N SER A 87 -2.33 4.44 -9.44
CA SER A 87 -2.81 3.05 -9.57
C SER A 87 -2.18 2.28 -10.72
N GLN A 88 -1.74 2.98 -11.77
CA GLN A 88 -1.10 2.39 -12.94
C GLN A 88 0.43 2.31 -12.81
N ASN A 89 1.02 3.07 -11.89
CA ASN A 89 2.47 3.16 -11.68
C ASN A 89 2.83 2.82 -10.22
N PRO A 90 2.50 1.61 -9.73
CA PRO A 90 2.78 1.24 -8.34
C PRO A 90 4.30 1.22 -8.08
N GLY A 91 4.71 1.80 -6.95
CA GLY A 91 6.12 1.98 -6.58
C GLY A 91 6.70 3.34 -6.98
N HIS A 92 6.01 4.12 -7.82
CA HIS A 92 6.42 5.50 -8.11
C HIS A 92 5.62 6.50 -7.28
N SER A 93 6.31 7.49 -6.69
CA SER A 93 5.62 8.59 -6.03
C SER A 93 4.90 9.47 -7.07
N PRO A 94 3.57 9.69 -6.95
CA PRO A 94 2.85 10.60 -7.84
C PRO A 94 3.32 12.05 -7.70
N LEU A 95 3.85 12.44 -6.55
CA LEU A 95 4.39 13.79 -6.35
C LEU A 95 5.72 13.99 -7.08
N ALA A 96 6.47 12.92 -7.33
CA ALA A 96 7.70 12.95 -8.10
C ALA A 96 7.53 12.65 -9.59
N GLY A 97 6.69 11.66 -9.93
CA GLY A 97 6.64 11.06 -11.27
C GLY A 97 5.38 11.37 -12.08
N PHE A 98 4.31 11.90 -11.49
CA PHE A 98 3.12 12.24 -12.28
C PHE A 98 3.45 13.40 -13.23
N PRO A 99 3.23 13.28 -14.55
CA PRO A 99 3.61 14.33 -15.51
C PRO A 99 3.02 15.71 -15.18
N GLY A 100 1.78 15.77 -14.72
CA GLY A 100 1.18 17.00 -14.21
C GLY A 100 1.97 17.66 -13.08
N ASN A 101 2.48 16.88 -12.14
CA ASN A 101 3.29 17.41 -11.02
C ASN A 101 4.69 17.81 -11.47
N ILE A 102 5.26 17.13 -12.46
CA ILE A 102 6.54 17.54 -13.07
C ILE A 102 6.41 18.95 -13.68
N ILE A 103 5.28 19.25 -14.33
CA ILE A 103 4.98 20.58 -14.88
C ILE A 103 4.70 21.57 -13.75
N LEU A 104 3.77 21.24 -12.85
CA LEU A 104 3.19 22.16 -11.88
C LEU A 104 4.10 22.52 -10.69
N LYS A 105 5.06 21.67 -10.34
CA LYS A 105 5.89 21.85 -9.14
C LYS A 105 6.66 23.17 -9.13
N CYS A 106 7.10 23.65 -10.29
CA CYS A 106 7.81 24.93 -10.43
C CYS A 106 6.91 26.14 -10.14
N PHE A 107 5.59 25.97 -10.20
CA PHE A 107 4.60 26.98 -9.88
C PHE A 107 4.10 26.91 -8.42
N GLY A 108 4.68 26.04 -7.60
CA GLY A 108 4.21 25.84 -6.21
C GLY A 108 2.97 24.94 -6.10
N LEU A 109 2.59 24.22 -7.16
CA LEU A 109 1.39 23.39 -7.21
C LEU A 109 1.72 21.91 -7.35
N SER A 110 0.96 21.05 -6.68
CA SER A 110 1.05 19.60 -6.83
C SER A 110 -0.30 18.93 -6.53
N ILE A 111 -0.62 17.92 -7.32
CA ILE A 111 -1.85 17.13 -7.25
C ILE A 111 -1.53 15.83 -6.52
N LEU A 112 -2.10 15.70 -5.33
CA LEU A 112 -1.93 14.51 -4.50
C LEU A 112 -2.70 13.29 -5.07
N PRO A 113 -2.31 12.06 -4.72
CA PRO A 113 -2.99 10.86 -5.21
C PRO A 113 -4.27 10.50 -4.45
N GLN A 114 -4.67 11.24 -3.42
CA GLN A 114 -5.89 10.93 -2.69
C GLN A 114 -7.14 11.30 -3.48
N THR A 115 -8.19 10.52 -3.30
CA THR A 115 -9.53 10.80 -3.82
C THR A 115 -10.39 11.48 -2.77
N LEU A 116 -11.42 12.18 -3.24
CA LEU A 116 -12.47 12.76 -2.40
C LEU A 116 -13.78 12.05 -2.72
N SER A 117 -14.69 12.00 -1.74
CA SER A 117 -16.06 11.56 -1.98
C SER A 117 -16.77 12.51 -2.95
N ALA A 118 -17.62 11.96 -3.82
CA ALA A 118 -18.43 12.78 -4.69
C ALA A 118 -19.33 13.72 -3.87
N GLY A 119 -19.35 15.00 -4.22
CA GLY A 119 -20.13 16.00 -3.49
C GLY A 119 -19.83 17.43 -3.93
N CYS A 120 -20.56 18.38 -3.34
CA CYS A 120 -20.33 19.81 -3.50
C CYS A 120 -19.35 20.30 -2.44
N PHE A 121 -18.28 20.97 -2.86
CA PHE A 121 -17.28 21.55 -1.98
C PHE A 121 -17.47 23.07 -1.92
N PRO A 122 -17.81 23.65 -0.76
CA PRO A 122 -17.97 25.08 -0.63
C PRO A 122 -16.63 25.79 -0.82
N VAL A 123 -16.68 27.04 -1.27
CA VAL A 123 -15.50 27.92 -1.33
C VAL A 123 -14.95 28.08 0.10
N PRO A 124 -13.62 27.90 0.33
CA PRO A 124 -13.06 27.97 1.66
C PRO A 124 -13.28 29.34 2.32
N THR A 125 -13.92 29.36 3.49
CA THR A 125 -14.05 30.56 4.33
C THR A 125 -12.70 30.92 4.98
N PRO A 126 -12.48 32.15 5.47
CA PRO A 126 -11.26 32.52 6.19
C PRO A 126 -10.94 31.57 7.37
N GLU A 127 -11.95 31.09 8.08
CA GLU A 127 -11.81 30.12 9.18
C GLU A 127 -11.34 28.75 8.69
N MET A 128 -11.68 28.37 7.45
CA MET A 128 -11.15 27.17 6.80
C MET A 128 -9.68 27.32 6.37
N ARG A 129 -9.15 28.55 6.34
CA ARG A 129 -7.74 28.87 5.99
C ARG A 129 -6.84 29.03 7.21
N SER A 130 -7.27 28.57 8.40
CA SER A 130 -6.48 28.68 9.63
C SER A 130 -5.14 27.95 9.60
N TYR A 131 -4.97 26.99 8.67
CA TYR A 131 -3.73 26.25 8.48
C TYR A 131 -2.86 26.85 7.36
N HIS A 132 -1.60 27.14 7.70
CA HIS A 132 -0.57 27.50 6.73
C HIS A 132 0.70 26.67 6.97
N PHE A 133 1.15 25.94 5.95
CA PHE A 133 2.22 24.94 6.08
C PHE A 133 3.52 25.52 6.68
N CYS A 134 4.05 26.61 6.13
CA CYS A 134 5.31 27.18 6.62
C CYS A 134 5.19 27.75 8.04
N LYS A 135 3.99 28.22 8.44
CA LYS A 135 3.75 28.74 9.78
C LYS A 135 3.72 27.58 10.79
N ALA A 136 2.97 26.53 10.47
CA ALA A 136 2.93 25.31 11.26
C ALA A 136 4.32 24.66 11.38
N LEU A 137 5.12 24.67 10.31
CA LEU A 137 6.49 24.14 10.33
C LEU A 137 7.42 24.97 11.23
N SER A 138 7.29 26.30 11.20
CA SER A 138 8.07 27.19 12.08
C SER A 138 7.70 27.00 13.55
N GLU A 139 6.41 26.88 13.88
CA GLU A 139 5.95 26.58 15.23
C GLU A 139 6.41 25.19 15.69
N PHE A 140 6.33 24.19 14.80
CA PHE A 140 6.84 22.84 15.06
C PHE A 140 8.36 22.84 15.34
N GLN A 141 9.13 23.65 14.60
CA GLN A 141 10.56 23.82 14.86
C GLN A 141 10.83 24.44 16.23
N ALA A 142 10.06 25.46 16.62
CA ALA A 142 10.19 26.09 17.94
C ALA A 142 9.93 25.09 19.07
N ILE A 143 8.90 24.24 18.91
CA ILE A 143 8.57 23.16 19.86
C ILE A 143 9.73 22.18 19.99
N LEU A 144 10.30 21.70 18.87
CA LEU A 144 11.41 20.75 18.90
C LEU A 144 12.69 21.32 19.53
N ASN A 145 12.99 22.60 19.29
CA ASN A 145 14.24 23.21 19.76
C ASN A 145 14.18 23.70 21.20
N HIS A 146 13.02 24.22 21.64
CA HIS A 146 12.92 24.98 22.88
C HIS A 146 11.84 24.45 23.84
N GLY A 147 11.08 23.42 23.46
CA GLY A 147 9.93 22.95 24.23
C GLY A 147 8.81 24.01 24.36
N ASN A 148 8.90 25.10 23.56
CA ASN A 148 8.00 26.24 23.63
C ASN A 148 7.30 26.42 22.28
N GLY A 149 5.97 26.46 22.30
CA GLY A 149 5.13 26.63 21.13
C GLY A 149 3.75 26.03 21.35
N ASN A 150 2.71 26.69 20.82
CA ASN A 150 1.33 26.24 20.91
C ASN A 150 0.81 25.96 19.50
N LEU A 151 1.17 24.79 18.96
CA LEU A 151 0.62 24.33 17.69
C LEU A 151 -0.66 23.56 17.94
N GLU A 152 -1.77 24.06 17.40
CA GLU A 152 -3.06 23.37 17.52
C GLU A 152 -2.97 21.93 17.00
N LYS A 153 -3.58 20.99 17.73
CA LYS A 153 -3.62 19.55 17.38
C LYS A 153 -4.06 19.30 15.94
N ARG A 154 -5.03 20.08 15.43
CA ARG A 154 -5.50 20.00 14.05
C ARG A 154 -4.42 20.41 13.04
N CYS A 155 -3.70 21.49 13.32
CA CYS A 155 -2.59 21.96 12.49
C CYS A 155 -1.43 20.97 12.50
N LEU A 156 -1.13 20.36 13.65
CA LEU A 156 -0.10 19.33 13.78
C LEU A 156 -0.45 18.05 13.02
N ALA A 157 -1.69 17.57 13.15
CA ALA A 157 -2.17 16.41 12.38
C ALA A 157 -2.11 16.67 10.86
N LYS A 158 -2.37 17.91 10.43
CA LYS A 158 -2.26 18.32 9.02
C LYS A 158 -0.80 18.47 8.56
N LEU A 159 0.06 19.09 9.36
CA LEU A 159 1.51 19.21 9.12
C LEU A 159 2.17 17.83 8.93
N ARG A 160 1.77 16.85 9.74
CA ARG A 160 2.24 15.47 9.62
C ARG A 160 1.98 14.90 8.22
N VAL A 161 0.77 15.06 7.68
CA VAL A 161 0.38 14.53 6.37
C VAL A 161 0.99 15.36 5.24
N ASP A 162 0.81 16.68 5.29
CA ASP A 162 1.25 17.59 4.24
C ASP A 162 2.78 17.65 4.16
N GLY A 163 3.48 17.53 5.30
CA GLY A 163 4.95 17.52 5.35
C GLY A 163 5.56 16.22 4.83
N ALA A 164 4.96 15.07 5.15
CA ALA A 164 5.38 13.80 4.58
C ALA A 164 5.12 13.74 3.06
N ALA A 165 4.02 14.35 2.59
CA ALA A 165 3.76 14.51 1.16
C ALA A 165 4.77 15.46 0.50
N PHE A 166 5.03 16.63 1.10
CA PHE A 166 5.99 17.61 0.60
C PHE A 166 7.37 17.01 0.37
N LEU A 167 7.84 16.17 1.31
CA LEU A 167 9.13 15.49 1.19
C LEU A 167 9.24 14.54 -0.01
N GLN A 168 8.12 14.11 -0.60
CA GLN A 168 8.11 13.32 -1.84
C GLN A 168 8.18 14.16 -3.11
N ILE A 169 8.06 15.49 -3.01
CA ILE A 169 8.24 16.39 -4.15
C ILE A 169 9.75 16.52 -4.40
N PRO A 170 10.25 16.25 -5.62
CA PRO A 170 11.66 16.42 -5.94
C PRO A 170 12.10 17.86 -5.72
N ALA A 171 13.12 18.06 -4.89
CA ALA A 171 13.63 19.37 -4.56
C ALA A 171 14.53 19.95 -5.68
N GLU A 172 15.05 19.11 -6.58
CA GLU A 172 15.98 19.52 -7.62
C GLU A 172 15.37 20.60 -8.53
N GLY A 173 16.12 21.69 -8.73
CA GLY A 173 15.74 22.79 -9.63
C GLY A 173 14.84 23.86 -9.00
N VAL A 174 14.36 23.70 -7.76
CA VAL A 174 13.52 24.70 -7.08
C VAL A 174 14.16 25.13 -5.75
N PRO A 175 14.82 26.30 -5.67
CA PRO A 175 15.56 26.73 -4.47
C PRO A 175 14.74 26.74 -3.17
N ALA A 176 13.45 27.07 -3.25
CA ALA A 176 12.54 27.04 -2.11
C ALA A 176 12.37 25.62 -1.54
N TYR A 177 12.26 24.60 -2.40
CA TYR A 177 12.13 23.21 -1.97
C TYR A 177 13.43 22.68 -1.41
N ILE A 178 14.57 22.98 -2.04
CA ILE A 178 15.90 22.62 -1.52
C ILE A 178 16.08 23.17 -0.09
N SER A 179 15.72 24.43 0.13
CA SER A 179 15.84 25.08 1.44
C SER A 179 14.94 24.43 2.49
N LEU A 180 13.68 24.12 2.14
CA LEU A 180 12.74 23.48 3.06
C LEU A 180 13.11 22.01 3.36
N HIS A 181 13.57 21.25 2.37
CA HIS A 181 14.11 19.90 2.59
C HIS A 181 15.32 19.95 3.52
N GLY A 182 16.25 20.89 3.30
CA GLY A 182 17.40 21.10 4.17
C GLY A 182 17.03 21.46 5.61
N LEU A 183 16.00 22.31 5.79
CA LEU A 183 15.46 22.67 7.09
C LEU A 183 14.88 21.44 7.81
N LEU A 184 13.98 20.70 7.15
CA LEU A 184 13.37 19.48 7.70
C LEU A 184 14.42 18.44 8.07
N LYS A 185 15.42 18.25 7.21
CA LYS A 185 16.57 17.37 7.45
C LYS A 185 17.36 17.79 8.69
N LYS A 186 17.66 19.09 8.84
CA LYS A 186 18.35 19.62 10.03
C LYS A 186 17.52 19.43 11.30
N MET A 187 16.22 19.68 11.25
CA MET A 187 15.31 19.51 12.38
C MET A 187 15.27 18.06 12.84
N LEU A 188 15.12 17.11 11.91
CA LEU A 188 15.01 15.69 12.24
C LEU A 188 16.33 15.11 12.76
N ARG A 189 17.48 15.59 12.27
CA ARG A 189 18.80 15.22 12.82
C ARG A 189 18.99 15.61 14.28
N GLY A 190 18.35 16.70 14.72
CA GLY A 190 18.36 17.16 16.11
C GLY A 190 17.41 16.38 17.02
N SER A 191 16.37 15.76 16.46
CA SER A 191 15.36 15.00 17.22
C SER A 191 15.72 13.52 17.38
N ALA A 192 15.39 12.92 18.52
CA ALA A 192 15.36 11.46 18.66
C ALA A 192 14.08 10.91 18.02
N LEU A 193 14.18 9.75 17.35
CA LEU A 193 12.99 9.07 16.86
C LEU A 193 12.15 8.55 18.04
N PRO A 194 10.84 8.81 18.08
CA PRO A 194 9.98 8.31 19.13
C PRO A 194 9.94 6.78 19.17
N ALA A 195 10.12 6.19 20.35
CA ALA A 195 10.00 4.75 20.58
C ALA A 195 8.52 4.34 20.65
N VAL A 196 7.88 4.22 19.48
CA VAL A 196 6.48 3.79 19.36
C VAL A 196 6.37 2.26 19.41
N SER A 197 5.49 1.76 20.28
CA SER A 197 5.19 0.33 20.38
C SER A 197 3.73 0.07 20.74
N ARG A 198 3.34 -1.20 20.85
CA ARG A 198 2.03 -1.61 21.37
C ARG A 198 1.78 -1.09 22.78
N GLU A 199 2.80 -1.17 23.64
CA GLU A 199 2.80 -0.79 25.05
C GLU A 199 2.94 0.73 25.20
N ASN A 200 3.68 1.38 24.29
CA ASN A 200 3.90 2.82 24.24
C ASN A 200 3.30 3.45 22.97
N PRO A 201 1.97 3.49 22.84
CA PRO A 201 1.31 4.02 21.65
C PRO A 201 1.24 5.56 21.65
N VAL A 202 1.46 6.14 20.48
CA VAL A 202 1.53 7.58 20.23
C VAL A 202 0.19 8.11 19.69
N ALA A 203 -0.25 9.29 20.12
CA ALA A 203 -1.46 9.92 19.58
C ALA A 203 -1.18 10.54 18.20
N SER A 204 -2.10 10.41 17.25
CA SER A 204 -1.88 10.86 15.86
C SER A 204 -1.72 12.36 15.69
N ASP A 205 -2.20 13.13 16.66
CA ASP A 205 -2.15 14.58 16.75
C ASP A 205 -1.00 15.07 17.66
N SER A 206 0.01 14.23 17.91
CA SER A 206 1.18 14.56 18.74
C SER A 206 2.42 14.91 17.92
N ILE A 207 3.42 15.50 18.60
CA ILE A 207 4.70 15.89 18.00
C ILE A 207 5.47 14.64 17.54
N GLU A 208 5.43 13.59 18.34
CA GLU A 208 6.04 12.30 18.04
C GLU A 208 5.47 11.70 16.75
N ALA A 209 4.15 11.72 16.55
CA ALA A 209 3.54 11.24 15.31
C ALA A 209 3.98 12.05 14.08
N ALA A 210 4.17 13.36 14.23
CA ALA A 210 4.72 14.22 13.19
C ALA A 210 6.19 13.87 12.88
N VAL A 211 7.03 13.70 13.90
CA VAL A 211 8.43 13.26 13.72
C VAL A 211 8.51 11.91 13.00
N LEU A 212 7.72 10.92 13.40
CA LEU A 212 7.69 9.59 12.74
C LEU A 212 7.35 9.69 11.25
N SER A 213 6.37 10.52 10.89
CA SER A 213 5.91 10.65 9.50
C SER A 213 6.88 11.45 8.64
N LEU A 214 7.44 12.54 9.18
CA LEU A 214 8.44 13.36 8.49
C LEU A 214 9.75 12.59 8.30
N ALA A 215 10.20 11.83 9.30
CA ALA A 215 11.38 10.98 9.19
C ALA A 215 11.19 9.88 8.13
N THR A 216 10.02 9.25 8.09
CA THR A 216 9.68 8.26 7.05
C THR A 216 9.68 8.90 5.66
N GLY A 217 9.00 10.04 5.49
CA GLY A 217 8.93 10.76 4.22
C GLY A 217 10.31 11.19 3.71
N LEU A 218 11.20 11.63 4.62
CA LEU A 218 12.56 12.04 4.26
C LEU A 218 13.44 10.84 3.88
N ALA A 219 13.29 9.71 4.58
CA ALA A 219 14.02 8.48 4.23
C ALA A 219 13.64 7.97 2.83
N HIS A 220 12.38 8.16 2.42
CA HIS A 220 11.91 7.77 1.08
C HIS A 220 12.39 8.69 -0.04
N SER A 221 12.79 9.93 0.25
CA SER A 221 13.24 10.88 -0.77
C SER A 221 14.75 11.01 -0.91
N ASP A 222 15.50 10.84 0.17
CA ASP A 222 16.96 11.05 0.21
C ASP A 222 17.72 9.71 0.41
N CYS A 223 17.31 8.68 -0.35
CA CYS A 223 17.52 7.22 -0.24
C CYS A 223 18.88 6.63 0.22
N SER A 224 19.84 7.35 0.82
CA SER A 224 21.13 6.75 1.21
C SER A 224 21.82 7.28 2.47
N GLN A 225 21.67 8.54 2.88
CA GLN A 225 22.47 9.09 3.99
C GLN A 225 21.72 9.18 5.33
N LEU A 226 20.45 9.58 5.33
CA LEU A 226 19.77 9.88 6.61
C LEU A 226 19.23 8.67 7.34
N ALA A 227 18.82 7.62 6.61
CA ALA A 227 18.37 6.38 7.23
C ALA A 227 19.43 5.85 8.20
N LYS A 228 20.71 5.89 7.79
CA LYS A 228 21.85 5.45 8.61
C LYS A 228 22.05 6.31 9.84
N GLU A 229 21.92 7.63 9.71
CA GLU A 229 22.10 8.59 10.81
C GLU A 229 20.96 8.54 11.85
N LEU A 230 19.72 8.31 11.39
CA LEU A 230 18.55 8.24 12.27
C LEU A 230 18.38 6.85 12.90
N GLY A 231 18.59 5.77 12.13
CA GLY A 231 18.42 4.38 12.63
C GLY A 231 19.57 3.90 13.54
N THR A 232 20.75 4.50 13.48
CA THR A 232 21.84 4.18 14.43
C THR A 232 21.55 4.67 15.86
N ARG A 233 20.58 5.57 16.07
CA ARG A 233 20.19 6.04 17.42
C ARG A 233 19.14 5.18 18.10
N THR A 234 18.45 4.29 17.38
CA THR A 234 17.35 3.46 17.88
C THR A 234 17.71 1.98 18.04
N CYS A 235 18.79 1.51 17.40
CA CYS A 235 19.06 0.08 17.29
C CYS A 235 19.96 -0.45 18.43
N SER A 236 19.43 -1.37 19.25
CA SER A 236 20.19 -2.19 20.21
C SER A 236 20.60 -3.57 19.66
N SER A 237 20.40 -3.83 18.36
CA SER A 237 20.71 -5.15 17.79
C SER A 237 22.21 -5.29 17.52
N ASN A 238 22.83 -6.35 18.04
CA ASN A 238 24.22 -6.74 17.75
C ASN A 238 24.41 -7.33 16.34
N LEU A 239 23.47 -7.10 15.41
CA LEU A 239 23.52 -7.61 14.05
C LEU A 239 24.37 -6.68 13.18
N TYR A 240 25.37 -7.26 12.52
CA TYR A 240 26.16 -6.57 11.51
C TYR A 240 25.71 -7.05 10.13
N PRO A 241 25.44 -6.13 9.18
CA PRO A 241 25.15 -6.50 7.80
C PRO A 241 26.25 -7.39 7.24
N SER A 242 25.88 -8.41 6.45
CA SER A 242 26.88 -9.15 5.68
C SER A 242 27.60 -8.19 4.74
N LYS A 243 28.93 -8.14 4.83
CA LYS A 243 29.76 -7.46 3.83
C LYS A 243 29.85 -8.25 2.52
N HIS A 244 29.47 -9.52 2.54
CA HIS A 244 29.47 -10.38 1.37
C HIS A 244 28.14 -10.28 0.62
N PRO A 245 28.17 -10.06 -0.70
CA PRO A 245 26.97 -10.09 -1.53
C PRO A 245 26.27 -11.45 -1.45
N ILE A 246 24.95 -11.45 -1.30
CA ILE A 246 24.11 -12.64 -1.30
C ILE A 246 23.36 -12.67 -2.64
N THR A 247 23.47 -13.77 -3.38
CA THR A 247 22.72 -13.94 -4.64
C THR A 247 21.54 -14.87 -4.39
N VAL A 248 20.35 -14.42 -4.79
CA VAL A 248 19.10 -15.19 -4.73
C VAL A 248 18.59 -15.41 -6.14
N GLU A 249 18.17 -16.63 -6.43
CA GLU A 249 17.50 -16.97 -7.69
C GLU A 249 15.99 -16.83 -7.51
N ILE A 250 15.37 -16.02 -8.35
CA ILE A 250 13.92 -15.80 -8.34
C ILE A 250 13.27 -16.31 -9.64
N GLU A 251 12.02 -16.74 -9.54
CA GLU A 251 11.20 -17.00 -10.73
C GLU A 251 10.61 -15.67 -11.23
N GLY A 252 11.02 -15.25 -12.42
CA GLY A 252 10.60 -14.01 -13.08
C GLY A 252 9.43 -14.18 -14.05
N ASN A 253 8.83 -15.37 -14.14
CA ASN A 253 7.62 -15.61 -14.90
C ASN A 253 6.36 -15.24 -14.10
N ASN A 254 5.65 -14.21 -14.56
CA ASN A 254 4.35 -13.79 -14.05
C ASN A 254 3.32 -13.70 -15.19
N PRO A 255 2.67 -14.80 -15.59
CA PRO A 255 1.60 -14.77 -16.59
C PRO A 255 0.26 -14.22 -16.04
N GLY A 256 0.21 -13.81 -14.77
CA GLY A 256 -0.98 -13.28 -14.12
C GLY A 256 -1.30 -11.84 -14.50
N ASN A 257 -2.44 -11.35 -14.01
CA ASN A 257 -2.92 -9.98 -14.25
C ASN A 257 -2.51 -8.99 -13.14
N ASN A 258 -1.75 -9.43 -12.15
CA ASN A 258 -1.31 -8.65 -11.00
C ASN A 258 0.18 -8.89 -10.73
N ASP A 259 0.85 -7.88 -10.19
CA ASP A 259 2.20 -8.01 -9.65
C ASP A 259 2.17 -9.02 -8.48
N TYR A 260 3.25 -9.78 -8.29
CA TYR A 260 3.42 -10.63 -7.10
C TYR A 260 4.82 -10.51 -6.50
N TRP A 261 4.92 -10.87 -5.22
CA TRP A 261 6.16 -10.75 -4.46
C TRP A 261 6.86 -12.11 -4.37
N VAL A 262 8.16 -12.11 -4.66
CA VAL A 262 9.09 -13.22 -4.40
C VAL A 262 9.82 -12.93 -3.09
N SER A 263 9.76 -13.88 -2.15
CA SER A 263 10.50 -13.85 -0.89
C SER A 263 11.98 -14.13 -1.13
N THR A 264 12.85 -13.30 -0.55
CA THR A 264 14.31 -13.47 -0.69
C THR A 264 14.95 -14.22 0.50
N GLY A 265 14.23 -14.34 1.63
CA GLY A 265 14.81 -14.84 2.88
C GLY A 265 15.82 -13.87 3.52
N LEU A 266 15.81 -12.59 3.11
CA LEU A 266 16.72 -11.57 3.61
C LEU A 266 15.96 -10.46 4.35
N TYR A 267 16.66 -9.80 5.27
CA TYR A 267 16.17 -8.69 6.07
C TYR A 267 17.13 -7.50 5.97
N LEU A 268 16.59 -6.30 5.76
CA LEU A 268 17.32 -5.06 5.87
C LEU A 268 17.18 -4.50 7.30
N LEU A 269 18.31 -4.27 7.96
CA LEU A 269 18.33 -3.68 9.30
C LEU A 269 17.85 -2.22 9.29
N GLU A 270 17.30 -1.79 10.41
CA GLU A 270 16.80 -0.42 10.61
C GLU A 270 17.87 0.62 10.23
N GLY A 271 17.46 1.59 9.41
CA GLY A 271 18.33 2.66 8.93
C GLY A 271 19.45 2.24 7.97
N GLN A 272 19.60 0.97 7.62
CA GLN A 272 20.63 0.54 6.68
C GLN A 272 20.18 0.67 5.22
N ASN A 273 21.15 0.57 4.31
CA ASN A 273 20.88 0.50 2.87
C ASN A 273 21.29 -0.89 2.37
N ALA A 274 20.55 -1.39 1.40
CA ALA A 274 20.96 -2.52 0.58
C ALA A 274 21.32 -2.03 -0.82
N GLU A 275 22.45 -2.50 -1.34
CA GLU A 275 22.74 -2.40 -2.77
C GLU A 275 22.13 -3.62 -3.46
N VAL A 276 21.21 -3.40 -4.39
CA VAL A 276 20.56 -4.45 -5.17
C VAL A 276 21.03 -4.37 -6.60
N SER A 277 21.43 -5.51 -7.16
CA SER A 277 21.89 -5.64 -8.54
C SER A 277 21.09 -6.71 -9.28
N LEU A 278 20.71 -6.38 -10.52
CA LEU A 278 19.89 -7.19 -11.43
C LEU A 278 20.53 -7.22 -12.82
N SER A 279 20.14 -8.20 -13.63
CA SER A 279 20.46 -8.21 -15.06
C SER A 279 19.75 -7.07 -15.81
N GLU A 280 20.29 -6.68 -16.96
CA GLU A 280 19.68 -5.65 -17.82
C GLU A 280 18.27 -6.04 -18.28
N ALA A 281 18.05 -7.34 -18.56
CA ALA A 281 16.74 -7.87 -18.91
C ALA A 281 15.73 -7.70 -17.76
N ALA A 282 16.16 -7.96 -16.53
CA ALA A 282 15.32 -7.81 -15.33
C ALA A 282 15.00 -6.33 -15.04
N ALA A 283 15.98 -5.43 -15.16
CA ALA A 283 15.77 -3.99 -15.02
C ALA A 283 14.80 -3.46 -16.10
N SER A 284 15.01 -3.84 -17.36
CA SER A 284 14.14 -3.46 -18.49
C SER A 284 12.71 -3.99 -18.37
N ALA A 285 12.53 -5.09 -17.64
CA ALA A 285 11.21 -5.67 -17.39
C ALA A 285 10.42 -4.95 -16.27
N GLY A 286 11.05 -3.99 -15.58
CA GLY A 286 10.43 -3.16 -14.55
C GLY A 286 10.28 -3.87 -13.20
N LEU A 287 11.19 -4.79 -12.86
CA LEU A 287 11.22 -5.40 -11.53
C LEU A 287 11.35 -4.33 -10.44
N LYS A 288 10.82 -4.61 -9.25
CA LYS A 288 10.85 -3.67 -8.12
C LYS A 288 11.38 -4.37 -6.89
N VAL A 289 12.00 -3.59 -6.01
CA VAL A 289 12.40 -4.03 -4.68
C VAL A 289 11.40 -3.47 -3.68
N GLN A 290 11.01 -4.28 -2.70
CA GLN A 290 10.25 -3.83 -1.55
C GLN A 290 10.93 -4.25 -0.26
N ILE A 291 10.97 -3.33 0.69
CA ILE A 291 11.41 -3.57 2.06
C ILE A 291 10.19 -3.44 2.97
N GLY A 292 9.99 -4.44 3.83
CA GLY A 292 8.87 -4.54 4.75
C GLY A 292 7.66 -5.26 4.12
N CYS A 293 6.89 -5.94 4.97
CA CYS A 293 5.70 -6.71 4.59
C CYS A 293 4.37 -6.04 5.00
N HIS A 294 4.42 -5.06 5.90
CA HIS A 294 3.22 -4.43 6.48
C HIS A 294 2.70 -3.30 5.58
N THR A 295 1.78 -3.62 4.66
CA THR A 295 1.29 -2.67 3.64
C THR A 295 0.32 -1.61 4.15
N ASP A 296 -0.17 -1.76 5.38
CA ASP A 296 -1.17 -0.87 5.94
C ASP A 296 -0.62 0.53 6.27
N ASP A 297 -1.25 1.54 5.66
CA ASP A 297 -1.06 2.95 5.96
C ASP A 297 -1.92 3.38 7.16
N LEU A 298 -1.26 3.62 8.29
CA LEU A 298 -1.92 4.03 9.54
C LEU A 298 -2.02 5.56 9.69
N THR A 299 -1.79 6.35 8.64
CA THR A 299 -1.86 7.81 8.68
C THR A 299 -3.20 8.32 9.21
N LYS A 300 -4.30 7.61 8.93
CA LYS A 300 -5.66 7.97 9.41
C LYS A 300 -5.99 7.43 10.82
N ALA A 301 -5.14 6.58 11.40
CA ALA A 301 -5.39 6.05 12.74
C ALA A 301 -5.28 7.16 13.79
N ARG A 302 -6.17 7.13 14.80
CA ARG A 302 -6.15 8.10 15.92
C ARG A 302 -4.98 7.87 16.89
N LYS A 303 -4.47 6.64 16.92
CA LYS A 303 -3.37 6.21 17.79
C LYS A 303 -2.47 5.27 16.99
N LEU A 304 -1.16 5.44 17.14
CA LEU A 304 -0.12 4.70 16.45
C LEU A 304 0.61 3.78 17.44
N ARG A 305 0.71 2.50 17.11
CA ARG A 305 1.47 1.45 17.83
C ARG A 305 2.75 1.05 17.09
N ARG A 306 2.91 1.57 15.87
CA ARG A 306 4.12 1.58 15.05
C ARG A 306 4.12 2.84 14.19
N ALA A 307 5.21 3.12 13.49
CA ALA A 307 5.24 4.19 12.50
C ALA A 307 4.14 3.98 11.43
N PRO A 308 3.55 5.06 10.89
CA PRO A 308 2.33 4.95 10.08
C PRO A 308 2.56 4.22 8.76
N MET A 309 3.72 4.42 8.14
CA MET A 309 4.18 3.69 6.96
C MET A 309 5.55 3.09 7.27
N VAL A 310 5.69 1.78 7.10
CA VAL A 310 6.92 1.02 7.40
C VAL A 310 7.44 0.22 6.21
N THR A 311 6.85 0.44 5.04
CA THR A 311 7.25 -0.18 3.78
C THR A 311 7.86 0.84 2.85
N HIS A 312 8.89 0.41 2.14
CA HIS A 312 9.50 1.19 1.06
C HIS A 312 9.57 0.33 -0.20
N GLN A 313 9.11 0.88 -1.31
CA GLN A 313 9.14 0.21 -2.61
C GLN A 313 9.88 1.10 -3.62
N CYS A 314 10.77 0.50 -4.40
CA CYS A 314 11.58 1.19 -5.39
C CYS A 314 11.62 0.39 -6.69
N CYS A 315 11.45 1.06 -7.83
CA CYS A 315 11.57 0.46 -9.16
C CYS A 315 13.04 0.33 -9.56
N MET A 316 13.43 -0.83 -10.10
CA MET A 316 14.80 -1.09 -10.54
C MET A 316 15.00 -0.65 -11.98
N ASP A 317 14.98 0.67 -12.20
CA ASP A 317 15.15 1.29 -13.52
C ASP A 317 16.61 1.24 -14.02
N ARG A 318 17.51 0.69 -13.19
CA ARG A 318 18.94 0.51 -13.46
C ARG A 318 19.35 -0.89 -13.00
N THR A 319 20.45 -1.39 -13.55
CA THR A 319 21.01 -2.70 -13.17
C THR A 319 21.55 -2.73 -11.74
N SER A 320 21.84 -1.59 -11.13
CA SER A 320 22.24 -1.49 -9.73
C SER A 320 21.64 -0.26 -9.08
N GLN A 321 21.11 -0.42 -7.85
CA GLN A 321 20.51 0.66 -7.10
C GLN A 321 20.61 0.45 -5.59
N SER A 322 20.87 1.55 -4.88
CA SER A 322 20.80 1.61 -3.41
C SER A 322 19.35 1.77 -2.98
N VAL A 323 18.88 0.90 -2.10
CA VAL A 323 17.53 0.94 -1.52
C VAL A 323 17.65 1.03 -0.01
N SER A 324 16.88 1.90 0.63
CA SER A 324 16.89 2.08 2.08
C SER A 324 15.48 2.07 2.65
N CYS A 325 15.36 1.68 3.92
CA CYS A 325 14.12 1.80 4.69
C CYS A 325 14.49 2.23 6.09
N LEU A 326 13.89 3.32 6.57
CA LEU A 326 14.16 3.81 7.92
C LEU A 326 13.90 2.72 8.97
N TRP A 327 12.82 1.97 8.80
CA TRP A 327 12.32 0.98 9.76
C TRP A 327 12.90 -0.44 9.55
N GLY A 328 13.69 -0.64 8.48
CA GLY A 328 14.11 -1.97 8.05
C GLY A 328 12.94 -2.83 7.57
N GLY A 329 13.18 -4.12 7.39
CA GLY A 329 12.15 -5.08 7.01
C GLY A 329 12.65 -6.22 6.13
N LEU A 330 11.79 -7.22 5.91
CA LEU A 330 12.03 -8.28 4.95
C LEU A 330 12.16 -7.71 3.53
N LEU A 331 13.07 -8.29 2.74
CA LEU A 331 13.35 -7.90 1.37
C LEU A 331 12.57 -8.78 0.39
N TYR A 332 11.91 -8.13 -0.56
CA TYR A 332 11.11 -8.78 -1.60
C TYR A 332 11.48 -8.26 -2.98
N ILE A 333 11.41 -9.15 -3.97
CA ILE A 333 11.43 -8.76 -5.38
C ILE A 333 10.01 -8.86 -5.93
N ILE A 334 9.51 -7.78 -6.51
CA ILE A 334 8.20 -7.73 -7.12
C ILE A 334 8.35 -7.96 -8.61
N VAL A 335 7.72 -9.01 -9.11
CA VAL A 335 7.69 -9.36 -10.53
C VAL A 335 6.41 -8.76 -11.14
N PRO A 336 6.53 -7.82 -12.09
CA PRO A 336 5.36 -7.20 -12.71
C PRO A 336 4.49 -8.22 -13.44
N LYS A 337 3.19 -7.93 -13.56
CA LYS A 337 2.27 -8.74 -14.36
C LYS A 337 2.68 -8.88 -15.83
N GLY A 338 2.36 -10.02 -16.43
CA GLY A 338 2.59 -10.32 -17.84
C GLY A 338 4.05 -10.51 -18.24
N ARG A 339 4.95 -10.79 -17.30
CA ARG A 339 6.39 -10.97 -17.58
C ARG A 339 6.76 -12.43 -17.74
N GLN A 340 7.73 -12.70 -18.61
CA GLN A 340 8.27 -14.04 -18.88
C GLN A 340 9.79 -13.96 -18.94
N LEU A 341 10.43 -13.89 -17.78
CA LEU A 341 11.89 -13.74 -17.68
C LEU A 341 12.61 -15.06 -17.40
N GLY A 342 11.90 -16.10 -16.97
CA GLY A 342 12.52 -17.30 -16.42
C GLY A 342 13.24 -17.03 -15.09
N PRO A 343 14.22 -17.88 -14.72
CA PRO A 343 15.07 -17.65 -13.56
C PRO A 343 15.85 -16.34 -13.69
N VAL A 344 15.84 -15.53 -12.62
CA VAL A 344 16.57 -14.26 -12.54
C VAL A 344 17.44 -14.28 -11.29
N SER A 345 18.75 -14.08 -11.47
CA SER A 345 19.69 -13.87 -10.37
C SER A 345 19.59 -12.43 -9.87
N VAL A 346 19.42 -12.27 -8.55
CA VAL A 346 19.41 -10.97 -7.87
C VAL A 346 20.49 -10.96 -6.80
N THR A 347 21.43 -10.03 -6.89
CA THR A 347 22.52 -9.90 -5.90
C THR A 347 22.22 -8.74 -4.94
N ILE A 348 22.28 -9.01 -3.64
CA ILE A 348 21.93 -8.06 -2.58
C ILE A 348 23.10 -7.96 -1.60
N THR A 349 23.60 -6.75 -1.35
CA THR A 349 24.66 -6.46 -0.37
C THR A 349 24.13 -5.54 0.72
N GLY A 350 24.55 -5.75 1.98
CA GLY A 350 24.08 -4.94 3.12
C GLY A 350 22.82 -5.47 3.81
N ALA A 351 22.38 -6.69 3.48
CA ALA A 351 21.30 -7.40 4.15
C ALA A 351 21.82 -8.50 5.09
N VAL A 352 20.95 -9.03 5.95
CA VAL A 352 21.18 -10.22 6.78
C VAL A 352 20.16 -11.31 6.43
N HIS A 353 20.44 -12.56 6.79
CA HIS A 353 19.47 -13.63 6.65
C HIS A 353 18.29 -13.44 7.62
N ALA A 354 17.10 -13.80 7.14
CA ALA A 354 15.89 -13.90 7.94
C ALA A 354 15.46 -15.37 8.01
N PRO A 355 14.75 -15.79 9.07
CA PRO A 355 14.13 -17.10 9.09
C PRO A 355 13.24 -17.33 7.87
N TYR A 356 13.53 -18.39 7.12
CA TYR A 356 12.76 -18.74 5.94
C TYR A 356 12.68 -20.27 5.80
N TYR A 357 11.49 -20.80 6.05
CA TYR A 357 11.19 -22.21 5.83
C TYR A 357 10.36 -22.38 4.57
N LYS A 358 10.87 -23.10 3.57
CA LYS A 358 10.13 -23.46 2.37
C LYS A 358 9.81 -24.95 2.36
N LEU A 359 8.53 -25.29 2.36
CA LEU A 359 8.05 -26.67 2.38
C LEU A 359 8.64 -27.47 1.22
N GLY A 360 9.18 -28.66 1.53
CA GLY A 360 9.82 -29.54 0.56
C GLY A 360 11.21 -29.10 0.08
N THR A 361 11.72 -27.95 0.53
CA THR A 361 13.07 -27.44 0.19
C THR A 361 13.96 -27.31 1.43
N THR A 362 13.46 -26.68 2.49
CA THR A 362 14.22 -26.45 3.73
C THR A 362 14.16 -27.69 4.63
N SER A 363 15.30 -28.23 5.04
CA SER A 363 15.35 -29.34 6.00
C SER A 363 15.06 -28.90 7.43
N ILE A 364 14.72 -29.84 8.32
CA ILE A 364 14.45 -29.55 9.73
C ILE A 364 15.74 -29.10 10.45
N GLU A 365 16.89 -29.68 10.08
CA GLU A 365 18.20 -29.31 10.62
C GLU A 365 18.57 -27.89 10.20
N GLU A 366 18.32 -27.54 8.93
CA GLU A 366 18.48 -26.19 8.42
C GLU A 366 17.61 -25.20 9.20
N TRP A 367 16.33 -25.53 9.39
CA TRP A 367 15.40 -24.70 10.15
C TRP A 367 15.86 -24.45 11.58
N LYS A 368 16.28 -25.51 12.28
CA LYS A 368 16.78 -25.42 13.65
C LYS A 368 18.03 -24.55 13.74
N ARG A 369 18.93 -24.64 12.76
CA ARG A 369 20.12 -23.79 12.68
C ARG A 369 19.74 -22.32 12.46
N GLN A 370 18.83 -22.04 11.52
CA GLN A 370 18.33 -20.68 11.29
C GLN A 370 17.70 -20.06 12.54
N MET A 371 16.99 -20.84 13.36
CA MET A 371 16.41 -20.37 14.63
C MET A 371 17.44 -20.00 15.70
N GLN A 372 18.65 -20.57 15.61
CA GLN A 372 19.75 -20.26 16.52
C GLN A 372 20.59 -19.08 16.04
N GLU A 373 20.75 -18.93 14.72
CA GLU A 373 21.68 -17.98 14.10
C GLU A 373 21.02 -16.64 13.72
N ASN A 374 19.75 -16.65 13.29
CA ASN A 374 19.10 -15.45 12.76
C ASN A 374 18.44 -14.63 13.88
N LEU A 375 18.80 -13.35 13.96
CA LEU A 375 18.20 -12.39 14.89
C LEU A 375 17.23 -11.41 14.19
N ALA A 376 16.87 -11.65 12.92
CA ALA A 376 15.90 -10.83 12.21
C ALA A 376 14.54 -10.86 12.96
N PRO A 377 13.83 -9.75 13.13
CA PRO A 377 12.58 -9.71 13.92
C PRO A 377 11.40 -10.48 13.30
N TRP A 378 11.46 -10.70 11.99
CA TRP A 378 10.40 -11.31 11.19
C TRP A 378 10.95 -12.44 10.32
N GLY A 379 10.12 -13.44 10.06
CA GLY A 379 10.43 -14.55 9.17
C GLY A 379 9.21 -15.03 8.40
N GLU A 380 9.45 -15.92 7.44
CA GLU A 380 8.42 -16.44 6.56
C GLU A 380 8.37 -17.98 6.55
N LEU A 381 7.15 -18.50 6.56
CA LEU A 381 6.86 -19.90 6.27
C LEU A 381 6.19 -19.96 4.90
N ALA A 382 6.88 -20.57 3.93
CA ALA A 382 6.44 -20.67 2.55
C ALA A 382 5.99 -22.11 2.24
N MET A 383 4.75 -22.20 1.81
CA MET A 383 4.11 -23.34 1.17
C MET A 383 3.61 -22.85 -0.21
N ASN A 384 2.49 -23.35 -0.73
CA ASN A 384 1.89 -22.73 -1.94
C ASN A 384 1.35 -21.31 -1.67
N ASN A 385 1.23 -20.94 -0.39
CA ASN A 385 0.99 -19.61 0.15
C ASN A 385 2.15 -19.21 1.07
N ILE A 386 2.12 -18.01 1.65
CA ILE A 386 3.20 -17.53 2.54
C ILE A 386 2.59 -16.92 3.80
N LEU A 387 3.11 -17.33 4.96
CA LEU A 387 2.82 -16.71 6.25
C LEU A 387 4.04 -15.89 6.69
N THR A 388 3.83 -14.62 7.04
CA THR A 388 4.86 -13.76 7.61
C THR A 388 4.51 -13.45 9.06
N VAL A 389 5.37 -13.89 9.98
CA VAL A 389 5.12 -13.81 11.42
C VAL A 389 6.39 -13.42 12.19
N PRO A 390 6.29 -12.94 13.44
CA PRO A 390 7.47 -12.60 14.22
C PRO A 390 8.36 -13.82 14.49
N THR A 391 9.67 -13.62 14.45
CA THR A 391 10.66 -14.68 14.73
C THR A 391 10.49 -15.27 16.13
N THR A 392 10.07 -14.48 17.10
CA THR A 392 9.77 -14.95 18.47
C THR A 392 8.64 -15.99 18.52
N LYS A 393 7.74 -16.01 17.53
CA LYS A 393 6.70 -17.04 17.39
C LYS A 393 7.20 -18.26 16.62
N LEU A 394 8.11 -18.06 15.67
CA LEU A 394 8.76 -19.13 14.91
C LEU A 394 9.70 -19.98 15.78
N GLN A 395 10.35 -19.39 16.78
CA GLN A 395 11.22 -20.09 17.72
C GLN A 395 10.52 -21.21 18.50
N ALA A 396 9.20 -21.11 18.69
CA ALA A 396 8.39 -22.14 19.33
C ALA A 396 7.98 -23.29 18.37
N LEU A 397 8.25 -23.16 17.08
CA LEU A 397 7.84 -24.11 16.04
C LEU A 397 9.03 -24.98 15.62
N GLU A 398 9.24 -26.09 16.31
CA GLU A 398 10.39 -26.98 16.05
C GLU A 398 10.35 -27.68 14.67
N ASN A 399 9.15 -28.06 14.23
CA ASN A 399 8.91 -28.64 12.92
C ASN A 399 7.71 -27.96 12.24
N PRO A 400 7.95 -27.06 11.27
CA PRO A 400 6.87 -26.40 10.53
C PRO A 400 6.11 -27.32 9.57
N GLU A 401 6.67 -28.46 9.20
CA GLU A 401 6.17 -29.27 8.08
C GLU A 401 4.69 -29.70 8.22
N PRO A 402 4.21 -30.22 9.37
CA PRO A 402 2.83 -30.68 9.49
C PRO A 402 1.79 -29.55 9.32
N VAL A 403 2.04 -28.39 9.93
CA VAL A 403 1.13 -27.24 9.81
C VAL A 403 1.13 -26.66 8.40
N LEU A 404 2.27 -26.65 7.70
CA LEU A 404 2.35 -26.15 6.33
C LEU A 404 1.70 -27.09 5.31
N ARG A 405 1.77 -28.41 5.52
CA ARG A 405 1.01 -29.38 4.72
C ARG A 405 -0.50 -29.19 4.92
N LEU A 406 -0.96 -28.97 6.15
CA LEU A 406 -2.37 -28.65 6.40
C LEU A 406 -2.80 -27.36 5.71
N TRP A 407 -1.95 -26.33 5.69
CA TRP A 407 -2.20 -25.11 4.93
C TRP A 407 -2.33 -25.34 3.42
N ASP A 408 -1.50 -26.20 2.84
CA ASP A 408 -1.61 -26.58 1.43
C ASP A 408 -2.92 -27.30 1.13
N GLU A 409 -3.35 -28.24 1.99
CA GLU A 409 -4.66 -28.92 1.87
C GLU A 409 -5.83 -27.92 1.94
N MET A 410 -5.80 -27.00 2.91
CA MET A 410 -6.81 -25.94 3.04
C MET A 410 -6.83 -25.02 1.82
N THR A 411 -5.67 -24.62 1.32
CA THR A 411 -5.56 -23.73 0.15
C THR A 411 -6.01 -24.43 -1.13
N GLN A 412 -5.70 -25.71 -1.29
CA GLN A 412 -6.21 -26.52 -2.40
C GLN A 412 -7.74 -26.62 -2.36
N ALA A 413 -8.34 -26.76 -1.18
CA ALA A 413 -9.79 -26.71 -1.02
C ALA A 413 -10.36 -25.32 -1.38
N VAL A 414 -9.68 -24.23 -0.98
CA VAL A 414 -10.06 -22.86 -1.35
C VAL A 414 -10.06 -22.68 -2.88
N ALA A 415 -8.99 -23.09 -3.56
CA ALA A 415 -8.87 -23.04 -5.01
C ALA A 415 -9.94 -23.88 -5.71
N ARG A 416 -10.23 -25.08 -5.19
CA ARG A 416 -11.27 -25.97 -5.71
C ARG A 416 -12.65 -25.32 -5.67
N LEU A 417 -13.02 -24.74 -4.53
CA LEU A 417 -14.31 -24.06 -4.40
C LEU A 417 -14.40 -22.84 -5.31
N ALA A 418 -13.28 -22.13 -5.52
CA ALA A 418 -13.18 -21.00 -6.44
C ALA A 418 -13.14 -21.40 -7.93
N ALA A 419 -13.12 -22.70 -8.25
CA ALA A 419 -12.88 -23.24 -9.59
C ALA A 419 -11.60 -22.68 -10.25
N GLN A 420 -10.55 -22.49 -9.45
CA GLN A 420 -9.24 -22.00 -9.87
C GLN A 420 -8.20 -23.13 -9.91
N PRO A 421 -7.18 -23.04 -10.78
CA PRO A 421 -6.06 -23.97 -10.74
C PRO A 421 -5.29 -23.85 -9.42
N PHE A 422 -4.75 -24.98 -8.96
CA PHE A 422 -3.84 -25.05 -7.82
C PHE A 422 -2.48 -25.60 -8.28
N PRO A 423 -1.34 -24.99 -7.86
CA PRO A 423 -1.24 -23.82 -6.99
C PRO A 423 -1.74 -22.53 -7.65
N PHE A 424 -2.09 -21.53 -6.82
CA PHE A 424 -2.46 -20.21 -7.34
C PHE A 424 -1.29 -19.59 -8.10
N ARG A 425 -1.58 -18.91 -9.23
CA ARG A 425 -0.55 -18.22 -10.03
C ARG A 425 0.19 -17.16 -9.22
N ARG A 426 -0.52 -16.51 -8.30
CA ARG A 426 0.03 -15.59 -7.31
C ARG A 426 -0.18 -16.24 -5.94
N PRO A 427 0.88 -16.68 -5.25
CA PRO A 427 0.78 -17.22 -3.89
C PRO A 427 0.08 -16.21 -2.98
N GLU A 428 -0.92 -16.65 -2.20
CA GLU A 428 -1.56 -15.76 -1.22
C GLU A 428 -0.61 -15.52 -0.05
N ARG A 429 -0.70 -14.33 0.57
CA ARG A 429 0.17 -13.91 1.66
C ARG A 429 -0.65 -13.50 2.86
N ILE A 430 -0.30 -13.99 4.05
CA ILE A 430 -0.89 -13.55 5.33
C ILE A 430 0.23 -12.97 6.18
N VAL A 431 0.09 -11.69 6.56
CA VAL A 431 1.09 -10.93 7.33
C VAL A 431 0.50 -10.53 8.66
N ALA A 432 1.16 -10.91 9.75
CA ALA A 432 0.80 -10.44 11.08
C ALA A 432 1.38 -9.06 11.36
N ASP A 433 0.61 -8.18 12.00
CA ASP A 433 1.01 -6.81 12.35
C ASP A 433 0.58 -6.47 13.78
N VAL A 434 1.37 -5.63 14.45
CA VAL A 434 1.03 -5.05 15.76
C VAL A 434 -0.17 -4.11 15.66
N GLN A 435 -0.38 -3.51 14.49
CA GLN A 435 -1.53 -2.66 14.20
C GLN A 435 -1.88 -2.67 12.71
N ILE A 436 -3.11 -3.08 12.41
CA ILE A 436 -3.72 -2.99 11.09
C ILE A 436 -4.67 -1.78 10.99
N SER A 437 -5.02 -1.42 9.77
CA SER A 437 -5.81 -0.25 9.37
C SER A 437 -7.30 -0.42 9.66
N ALA A 438 -7.81 -1.66 9.63
CA ALA A 438 -9.20 -1.98 9.87
C ALA A 438 -9.38 -3.36 10.51
N GLY A 439 -10.40 -3.50 11.37
CA GLY A 439 -10.86 -4.81 11.86
C GLY A 439 -9.87 -5.58 12.75
N TRP A 440 -10.08 -6.90 12.79
CA TRP A 440 -9.18 -7.89 13.41
C TRP A 440 -8.24 -8.54 12.38
N MET A 441 -8.77 -8.72 11.19
CA MET A 441 -8.09 -9.13 9.96
C MET A 441 -8.79 -8.41 8.80
N HIS A 442 -8.11 -8.25 7.67
CA HIS A 442 -8.77 -7.88 6.43
C HIS A 442 -8.04 -8.46 5.21
N SER A 443 -8.83 -8.69 4.16
CA SER A 443 -8.38 -9.17 2.87
C SER A 443 -7.52 -8.16 2.12
N GLY A 444 -6.82 -8.64 1.11
CA GLY A 444 -5.81 -7.89 0.38
C GLY A 444 -4.67 -8.78 -0.11
N TYR A 445 -3.64 -8.13 -0.64
CA TYR A 445 -2.38 -8.77 -0.98
C TYR A 445 -1.23 -7.95 -0.38
N PRO A 446 -0.79 -8.26 0.86
CA PRO A 446 -1.19 -9.40 1.69
C PRO A 446 -2.54 -9.24 2.41
N ILE A 447 -3.07 -10.35 2.92
CA ILE A 447 -4.05 -10.37 4.02
C ILE A 447 -3.32 -9.90 5.28
N MET A 448 -3.86 -8.91 5.97
CA MET A 448 -3.27 -8.35 7.18
C MET A 448 -4.03 -8.84 8.41
N CYS A 449 -3.32 -9.37 9.42
CA CYS A 449 -3.92 -9.84 10.65
C CYS A 449 -3.24 -9.26 11.88
N ARG A 450 -3.96 -9.18 13.01
CA ARG A 450 -3.34 -8.82 14.29
C ARG A 450 -2.38 -9.91 14.78
N LEU A 451 -1.29 -9.52 15.46
CA LEU A 451 -0.31 -10.43 16.10
C LEU A 451 -0.91 -11.56 16.94
N GLU A 452 -2.04 -11.30 17.59
CA GLU A 452 -2.79 -12.28 18.38
C GLU A 452 -3.25 -13.49 17.54
N SER A 453 -3.44 -13.31 16.24
CA SER A 453 -3.85 -14.37 15.31
C SER A 453 -2.69 -15.30 14.93
N VAL A 454 -1.43 -14.95 15.23
CA VAL A 454 -0.29 -15.81 14.85
C VAL A 454 -0.43 -17.22 15.43
N GLN A 455 -0.94 -17.35 16.65
CA GLN A 455 -1.05 -18.64 17.31
C GLN A 455 -2.03 -19.60 16.62
N GLU A 456 -3.11 -19.09 16.03
CA GLU A 456 -4.05 -19.90 15.23
C GLU A 456 -3.50 -20.22 13.84
N LEU A 457 -2.59 -19.38 13.30
CA LEU A 457 -1.96 -19.59 11.98
C LEU A 457 -0.87 -20.67 11.96
N ILE A 458 -0.22 -20.95 13.09
CA ILE A 458 0.93 -21.87 13.16
C ILE A 458 0.72 -23.08 14.06
N ASN A 459 -0.49 -23.31 14.56
CA ASN A 459 -0.81 -24.42 15.46
C ASN A 459 -1.79 -25.40 14.82
N GLU A 460 -1.25 -26.48 14.26
CA GLU A 460 -2.02 -27.54 13.59
C GLU A 460 -3.10 -28.14 14.52
N THR A 461 -2.75 -28.46 15.77
CA THR A 461 -3.68 -29.05 16.75
C THR A 461 -4.87 -28.14 17.00
N SER A 462 -4.64 -26.82 17.11
CA SER A 462 -5.71 -25.83 17.26
C SER A 462 -6.60 -25.78 16.02
N MET A 463 -6.01 -25.75 14.81
CA MET A 463 -6.77 -25.72 13.56
C MET A 463 -7.68 -26.94 13.42
N ARG A 464 -7.15 -28.15 13.68
CA ARG A 464 -7.92 -29.39 13.57
C ARG A 464 -9.03 -29.51 14.62
N SER A 465 -8.83 -28.96 15.80
CA SER A 465 -9.80 -29.09 16.91
C SER A 465 -10.86 -27.98 16.93
N ARG A 466 -10.50 -26.75 16.55
CA ARG A 466 -11.36 -25.56 16.67
C ARG A 466 -11.77 -24.94 15.33
N GLY A 467 -11.10 -25.32 14.25
CA GLY A 467 -11.28 -24.68 12.96
C GLY A 467 -10.36 -23.48 12.76
N LEU A 468 -10.37 -22.95 11.55
CA LEU A 468 -9.61 -21.76 11.17
C LEU A 468 -10.52 -20.80 10.38
N TRP A 469 -11.40 -20.08 11.08
CA TRP A 469 -12.44 -19.28 10.40
C TRP A 469 -11.92 -17.99 9.78
N GLY A 470 -11.21 -17.16 10.57
CA GLY A 470 -10.79 -15.81 10.16
C GLY A 470 -9.87 -15.78 8.94
N PRO A 471 -8.71 -16.47 8.97
CA PRO A 471 -7.80 -16.51 7.83
C PRO A 471 -8.44 -17.05 6.54
N ILE A 472 -9.30 -18.06 6.66
CA ILE A 472 -10.01 -18.63 5.49
C ILE A 472 -11.10 -17.68 5.00
N HIS A 473 -11.74 -16.91 5.89
CA HIS A 473 -12.73 -15.89 5.52
C HIS A 473 -12.09 -14.79 4.66
N GLU A 474 -10.90 -14.32 5.02
CA GLU A 474 -10.16 -13.33 4.23
C GLU A 474 -9.63 -13.89 2.91
N LEU A 475 -9.20 -15.15 2.89
CA LEU A 475 -8.91 -15.84 1.62
C LEU A 475 -10.16 -15.94 0.75
N GLY A 476 -11.33 -16.21 1.36
CA GLY A 476 -12.62 -16.22 0.71
C GLY A 476 -12.93 -14.88 0.04
N HIS A 477 -12.67 -13.76 0.70
CA HIS A 477 -12.77 -12.43 0.09
C HIS A 477 -11.91 -12.28 -1.18
N ASN A 478 -10.67 -12.78 -1.16
CA ASN A 478 -9.80 -12.77 -2.34
C ASN A 478 -10.32 -13.65 -3.50
N GLN A 479 -11.24 -14.60 -3.23
CA GLN A 479 -11.82 -15.49 -4.25
C GLN A 479 -13.23 -15.11 -4.72
N GLN A 480 -13.89 -14.12 -4.09
CA GLN A 480 -15.23 -13.68 -4.50
C GLN A 480 -15.25 -13.25 -5.98
N GLN A 481 -16.38 -13.49 -6.64
CA GLN A 481 -16.58 -13.07 -8.04
C GLN A 481 -17.85 -12.24 -8.15
N ASP A 482 -17.81 -11.16 -8.92
CA ASP A 482 -18.94 -10.22 -9.03
C ASP A 482 -20.22 -10.87 -9.57
N GLY A 483 -20.11 -11.96 -10.35
CA GLY A 483 -21.25 -12.62 -11.02
C GLY A 483 -22.29 -13.27 -10.10
N TRP A 484 -22.00 -13.40 -8.80
CA TRP A 484 -22.88 -14.03 -7.80
C TRP A 484 -22.92 -13.24 -6.48
N GLU A 485 -22.45 -12.00 -6.51
CA GLU A 485 -22.53 -11.06 -5.40
C GLU A 485 -23.62 -10.01 -5.64
N PHE A 486 -24.41 -9.75 -4.60
CA PHE A 486 -25.41 -8.69 -4.57
C PHE A 486 -24.92 -7.59 -3.63
N ARG A 487 -23.91 -6.84 -4.07
CA ARG A 487 -23.28 -5.79 -3.26
C ARG A 487 -24.27 -4.65 -2.92
N PRO A 488 -24.22 -4.08 -1.71
CA PRO A 488 -23.24 -4.35 -0.63
C PRO A 488 -23.64 -5.49 0.33
N HIS A 489 -24.75 -6.18 0.09
CA HIS A 489 -25.40 -7.08 1.04
C HIS A 489 -24.63 -8.38 1.29
N THR A 490 -24.00 -8.92 0.25
CA THR A 490 -23.40 -10.27 0.30
C THR A 490 -21.89 -10.30 0.47
N THR A 491 -21.21 -9.15 0.48
CA THR A 491 -19.73 -9.09 0.54
C THR A 491 -19.19 -9.87 1.74
N GLU A 492 -19.80 -9.69 2.91
CA GLU A 492 -19.44 -10.39 4.16
C GLU A 492 -20.16 -11.74 4.32
N ALA A 493 -20.93 -12.17 3.33
CA ALA A 493 -21.70 -13.39 3.35
C ALA A 493 -21.02 -14.47 2.50
N THR A 494 -20.75 -14.18 1.22
CA THR A 494 -20.21 -15.16 0.27
C THR A 494 -18.78 -15.56 0.58
N CYS A 495 -17.95 -14.68 1.14
CA CYS A 495 -16.60 -15.02 1.61
C CYS A 495 -16.62 -16.16 2.66
N ASN A 496 -17.67 -16.25 3.49
CA ASN A 496 -17.81 -17.30 4.51
C ASN A 496 -18.05 -18.69 3.92
N LEU A 497 -18.40 -18.82 2.64
CA LEU A 497 -18.55 -20.13 2.00
C LEU A 497 -17.26 -20.92 2.04
N TRP A 498 -16.11 -20.26 1.88
CA TRP A 498 -14.79 -20.88 2.01
C TRP A 498 -14.52 -21.35 3.43
N SER A 499 -14.83 -20.53 4.44
CA SER A 499 -14.65 -20.93 5.84
C SER A 499 -15.49 -22.16 6.18
N VAL A 500 -16.75 -22.21 5.74
CA VAL A 500 -17.58 -23.41 5.92
C VAL A 500 -16.98 -24.61 5.19
N TYR A 501 -16.63 -24.45 3.91
CA TYR A 501 -16.13 -25.53 3.07
C TYR A 501 -14.84 -26.16 3.59
N VAL A 502 -13.86 -25.35 3.97
CA VAL A 502 -12.57 -25.82 4.50
C VAL A 502 -12.77 -26.56 5.82
N ASN A 503 -13.61 -26.02 6.72
CA ASN A 503 -13.91 -26.69 7.98
C ASN A 503 -14.55 -28.06 7.75
N GLU A 504 -15.56 -28.15 6.87
CA GLU A 504 -16.25 -29.41 6.59
C GLU A 504 -15.38 -30.44 5.86
N THR A 505 -14.60 -30.01 4.87
CA THR A 505 -13.95 -30.93 3.92
C THR A 505 -12.50 -31.23 4.21
N VAL A 506 -11.79 -30.35 4.91
CA VAL A 506 -10.37 -30.52 5.25
C VAL A 506 -10.20 -30.78 6.74
N LEU A 507 -10.84 -29.96 7.58
CA LEU A 507 -10.69 -30.07 9.05
C LEU A 507 -11.63 -31.10 9.67
N GLY A 508 -12.62 -31.60 8.93
CA GLY A 508 -13.59 -32.57 9.42
C GLY A 508 -14.55 -32.00 10.49
N ILE A 509 -14.67 -30.68 10.57
CA ILE A 509 -15.52 -29.97 11.51
C ILE A 509 -16.88 -29.73 10.84
N PRO A 510 -17.98 -30.32 11.34
CA PRO A 510 -19.30 -30.09 10.78
C PRO A 510 -19.66 -28.61 10.79
N ARG A 511 -20.34 -28.10 9.75
CA ARG A 511 -20.73 -26.67 9.69
C ARG A 511 -21.41 -26.14 10.94
N SER A 512 -22.22 -26.97 11.60
CA SER A 512 -22.94 -26.63 12.82
C SER A 512 -22.05 -26.33 14.02
N LYS A 513 -20.77 -26.73 13.95
CA LYS A 513 -19.74 -26.52 14.96
C LYS A 513 -18.60 -25.61 14.48
N ALA A 514 -18.55 -25.30 13.18
CA ALA A 514 -17.48 -24.48 12.59
C ALA A 514 -17.55 -23.01 13.04
N HIS A 515 -18.75 -22.51 13.39
CA HIS A 515 -18.96 -21.18 13.96
C HIS A 515 -20.25 -21.15 14.78
N GLU A 516 -20.30 -20.37 15.85
CA GLU A 516 -21.48 -20.27 16.75
C GLU A 516 -22.75 -19.86 15.99
N ALA A 517 -22.61 -18.89 15.09
CA ALA A 517 -23.69 -18.43 14.20
C ALA A 517 -24.24 -19.51 13.25
N LEU A 518 -23.55 -20.65 13.08
CA LEU A 518 -24.02 -21.76 12.27
C LEU A 518 -24.64 -22.89 13.09
N SER A 519 -24.76 -22.74 14.42
CA SER A 519 -25.48 -23.70 15.24
C SER A 519 -26.96 -23.78 14.79
N PRO A 520 -27.56 -24.98 14.75
CA PRO A 520 -28.96 -25.14 14.33
C PRO A 520 -29.96 -24.19 14.98
N PRO A 521 -29.94 -23.95 16.32
CA PRO A 521 -30.90 -23.02 16.94
C PRO A 521 -30.69 -21.57 16.48
N GLU A 522 -29.45 -21.13 16.29
CA GLU A 522 -29.14 -19.78 15.83
C GLU A 522 -29.60 -19.55 14.40
N ARG A 523 -29.41 -20.55 13.53
CA ARG A 523 -29.86 -20.50 12.14
C ARG A 523 -31.37 -20.47 12.04
N GLU A 524 -32.07 -21.34 12.76
CA GLU A 524 -33.54 -21.39 12.79
C GLU A 524 -34.14 -20.07 13.28
N ARG A 525 -33.59 -19.54 14.39
CA ARG A 525 -33.99 -18.23 14.93
C ARG A 525 -33.82 -17.12 13.89
N ARG A 526 -32.63 -17.03 13.27
CA ARG A 526 -32.33 -15.99 12.28
C ARG A 526 -33.26 -16.04 11.07
N ILE A 527 -33.55 -17.23 10.56
CA ILE A 527 -34.47 -17.42 9.43
C ILE A 527 -35.88 -16.97 9.83
N LYS A 528 -36.37 -17.41 10.99
CA LYS A 528 -37.70 -17.05 11.48
C LYS A 528 -37.84 -15.54 11.69
N ASP A 529 -36.84 -14.90 12.29
CA ASP A 529 -36.85 -13.46 12.57
C ASP A 529 -36.83 -12.64 11.26
N HIS A 530 -36.00 -13.03 10.29
CA HIS A 530 -35.92 -12.34 9.00
C HIS A 530 -37.24 -12.47 8.21
N LEU A 531 -37.82 -13.67 8.14
CA LEU A 531 -39.10 -13.90 7.48
C LEU A 531 -40.26 -13.22 8.20
N GLY A 532 -40.25 -13.22 9.55
CA GLY A 532 -41.26 -12.56 10.37
C GLY A 532 -41.34 -11.05 10.16
N LYS A 533 -40.23 -10.41 9.75
CA LYS A 533 -40.17 -8.99 9.36
C LYS A 533 -40.57 -8.72 7.91
N GLY A 534 -40.93 -9.74 7.14
CA GLY A 534 -41.22 -9.63 5.71
C GLY A 534 -39.97 -9.64 4.81
N ALA A 535 -38.86 -10.22 5.29
CA ALA A 535 -37.58 -10.35 4.57
C ALA A 535 -37.03 -9.04 3.98
N PRO A 536 -36.87 -7.97 4.79
CA PRO A 536 -36.39 -6.70 4.27
C PRO A 536 -34.94 -6.79 3.81
N LEU A 537 -34.65 -6.29 2.61
CA LEU A 537 -33.32 -6.35 1.98
C LEU A 537 -32.22 -5.71 2.84
N CYS A 538 -32.53 -4.66 3.62
CA CYS A 538 -31.58 -4.02 4.52
C CYS A 538 -31.05 -4.95 5.63
N ASP A 539 -31.85 -5.93 6.06
CA ASP A 539 -31.49 -6.90 7.09
C ASP A 539 -30.86 -8.18 6.48
N TRP A 540 -30.86 -8.30 5.15
CA TRP A 540 -30.22 -9.40 4.42
C TRP A 540 -28.73 -9.07 4.25
N ASN A 541 -27.95 -9.34 5.28
CA ASN A 541 -26.50 -9.13 5.29
C ASN A 541 -25.77 -10.24 6.06
N VAL A 542 -24.45 -10.37 5.86
CA VAL A 542 -23.54 -11.30 6.57
C VAL A 542 -24.15 -12.71 6.74
N TRP A 543 -24.59 -13.05 7.95
CA TRP A 543 -25.11 -14.35 8.32
C TRP A 543 -26.50 -14.66 7.75
N THR A 544 -27.37 -13.65 7.65
CA THR A 544 -28.71 -13.81 7.07
C THR A 544 -28.60 -14.08 5.57
N ALA A 545 -27.72 -13.35 4.89
CA ALA A 545 -27.44 -13.58 3.48
C ALA A 545 -26.79 -14.95 3.25
N LEU A 546 -25.81 -15.33 4.08
CA LEU A 546 -25.13 -16.63 3.99
C LEU A 546 -26.11 -17.82 4.05
N GLU A 547 -27.18 -17.75 4.85
CA GLU A 547 -28.19 -18.82 4.90
C GLU A 547 -28.75 -19.18 3.52
N THR A 548 -28.97 -18.17 2.67
CA THR A 548 -29.52 -18.37 1.32
C THR A 548 -28.58 -19.25 0.49
N TYR A 549 -27.27 -18.94 0.52
CA TYR A 549 -26.25 -19.71 -0.19
C TYR A 549 -26.08 -21.12 0.40
N LEU A 550 -26.12 -21.25 1.73
CA LEU A 550 -25.99 -22.55 2.39
C LEU A 550 -27.17 -23.48 2.09
N GLN A 551 -28.38 -22.95 1.90
CA GLN A 551 -29.56 -23.73 1.50
C GLN A 551 -29.44 -24.26 0.06
N VAL A 552 -28.91 -23.46 -0.86
CA VAL A 552 -28.61 -23.89 -2.24
C VAL A 552 -27.61 -25.05 -2.20
N LEU A 553 -26.56 -24.95 -1.39
CA LEU A 553 -25.55 -26.00 -1.23
C LEU A 553 -26.08 -27.26 -0.57
N SER A 554 -26.95 -27.15 0.44
CA SER A 554 -27.54 -28.34 1.11
C SER A 554 -28.41 -29.17 0.18
N ARG A 555 -28.95 -28.58 -0.89
CA ARG A 555 -29.77 -29.28 -1.89
C ARG A 555 -28.94 -30.01 -2.95
N ASN A 556 -27.71 -29.57 -3.20
CA ASN A 556 -26.88 -30.06 -4.31
C ASN A 556 -25.58 -30.74 -3.88
N SER A 557 -25.31 -30.88 -2.57
CA SER A 557 -23.99 -31.17 -2.00
C SER A 557 -22.93 -30.17 -2.51
N TRP A 558 -21.67 -30.22 -2.05
CA TRP A 558 -20.60 -29.35 -2.58
C TRP A 558 -20.17 -29.69 -4.03
N GLY A 559 -21.10 -30.16 -4.88
CA GLY A 559 -20.82 -30.57 -6.25
C GLY A 559 -20.14 -31.93 -6.37
N ARG A 560 -20.46 -32.92 -5.53
CA ARG A 560 -20.14 -34.33 -5.84
C ARG A 560 -21.12 -34.84 -6.90
N GLY A 561 -20.95 -34.37 -8.13
CA GLY A 561 -21.59 -34.87 -9.35
C GLY A 561 -20.52 -35.26 -10.35
#